data_AF-A0A072U3X2-F1
#
_entry.id   AF-A0A072U3X2-F1
#
_cell.length_a   1.000
_cell.length_b   1.000
_cell.length_c   1.000
_cell.angle_alpha   90.00
_cell.angle_beta   90.00
_cell.angle_gamma   90.00
#
_symmetry.space_group_name_H-M   'P 1'
#
loop_
_entity.id
_entity.type
_entity.pdbx_description
1 polymer ?
#
loop_
_entity_poly.entity_id
_entity_poly.type
_entity_poly.pdbx_seq_one_letter_code
_entity_poly.pdbx_strand_id
1 'polypeptide(L)'
;MRSKKLNHDLPMELPLPLPVLPEELILEILLRLPPLFENSLTRVEHDSFTVMRKHHCFVVGSCNGLLCVCQSHSFPPPRVRLYNPCIKFKSKKSPKSPWLDRALTHYGFGYDQVNDSYEVLVVVRNNNDYLTILYTFEEDS
;
A
#
# COMPACT_ATOMS: atom_id res chain seq x y z
N MET A 1 -20.98 8.68 33.27
CA MET A 1 -21.63 8.13 32.06
C MET A 1 -22.41 9.21 31.34
N ARG A 2 -21.97 9.56 30.12
CA ARG A 2 -22.79 10.18 29.07
C ARG A 2 -22.11 9.87 27.75
N SER A 3 -22.61 8.84 27.07
CA SER A 3 -22.22 8.50 25.70
C SER A 3 -23.07 9.37 24.77
N LYS A 4 -22.42 10.12 23.87
CA LYS A 4 -23.09 10.72 22.72
C LYS A 4 -22.91 9.74 21.56
N LYS A 5 -24.01 9.13 21.10
CA LYS A 5 -24.07 8.46 19.80
C LYS A 5 -23.88 9.51 18.71
N LEU A 6 -22.85 9.37 17.90
CA LEU A 6 -22.75 10.07 16.62
C LEU A 6 -23.38 9.14 15.58
N ASN A 7 -24.62 9.43 15.19
CA ASN A 7 -25.23 8.78 14.03
C ASN A 7 -24.59 9.40 12.79
N HIS A 8 -23.74 8.64 12.09
CA HIS A 8 -23.33 8.97 10.73
C HIS A 8 -24.15 8.11 9.76
N ASP A 9 -25.40 8.52 9.54
CA ASP A 9 -26.10 8.20 8.30
C ASP A 9 -25.66 9.25 7.27
N LEU A 10 -24.48 9.04 6.69
CA LEU A 10 -24.12 9.68 5.42
C LEU A 10 -24.27 8.60 4.35
N PRO A 11 -25.04 8.83 3.26
CA PRO A 11 -25.09 7.87 2.17
C PRO A 11 -23.66 7.66 1.65
N MET A 12 -23.21 6.41 1.59
CA MET A 12 -22.02 6.06 0.81
C MET A 12 -22.37 6.35 -0.65
N GLU A 13 -22.05 7.55 -1.12
CA GLU A 13 -22.00 7.83 -2.54
C GLU A 13 -20.98 6.88 -3.15
N LEU A 14 -21.46 6.01 -4.05
CA LEU A 14 -20.58 5.19 -4.87
C LEU A 14 -19.61 6.13 -5.57
N PRO A 15 -18.28 5.84 -5.56
CA PRO A 15 -17.33 6.68 -6.28
C PRO A 15 -17.82 6.79 -7.73
N LEU A 16 -17.99 8.03 -8.19
CA LEU A 16 -18.38 8.31 -9.57
C LEU A 16 -17.47 7.49 -10.49
N PRO A 17 -18.02 6.78 -11.50
CA PRO A 17 -17.19 6.06 -12.45
C PRO A 17 -16.17 7.04 -13.01
N LEU A 18 -14.88 6.68 -12.93
CA LEU A 18 -13.82 7.51 -13.48
C LEU A 18 -14.20 7.87 -14.93
N PRO A 19 -14.08 9.15 -15.33
CA PRO A 19 -14.38 9.53 -16.70
C PRO A 19 -13.52 8.67 -17.64
N VAL A 20 -14.16 7.97 -18.57
CA VAL A 20 -13.45 7.23 -19.61
C VAL A 20 -12.77 8.26 -20.49
N LEU A 21 -11.45 8.44 -20.30
CA LEU A 21 -10.65 9.30 -21.15
C LEU A 21 -10.46 8.62 -22.52
N PRO A 22 -10.65 9.36 -23.63
CA PRO A 22 -10.22 8.94 -24.96
C PRO A 22 -8.73 8.54 -24.97
N GLU A 23 -8.36 7.55 -25.78
CA GLU A 23 -6.99 7.02 -25.85
C GLU A 23 -5.97 8.11 -26.18
N GLU A 24 -6.35 9.11 -26.97
CA GLU A 24 -5.50 10.22 -27.38
C GLU A 24 -5.13 11.11 -26.19
N LEU A 25 -6.08 11.35 -25.28
CA LEU A 25 -5.85 12.13 -24.07
C LEU A 25 -5.03 11.33 -23.04
N ILE A 26 -5.19 10.00 -23.00
CA ILE A 26 -4.34 9.12 -22.19
C ILE A 26 -2.89 9.23 -22.67
N LEU A 27 -2.65 9.15 -23.99
CA LEU A 27 -1.32 9.29 -24.57
C LEU A 27 -0.73 10.67 -24.34
N GLU A 28 -1.52 11.74 -24.48
CA GLU A 28 -1.07 13.12 -24.23
C GLU A 28 -0.67 13.34 -22.76
N ILE A 29 -1.45 12.78 -21.82
CA ILE A 29 -1.11 12.83 -20.39
C ILE A 29 0.20 12.05 -20.14
N LEU A 30 0.32 10.84 -20.68
CA LEU A 30 1.51 10.01 -20.52
C LEU A 30 2.77 10.67 -21.10
N LEU A 31 2.64 11.39 -22.21
CA LEU A 31 3.74 12.14 -22.85
C LEU A 31 4.15 13.41 -22.09
N ARG A 32 3.26 13.96 -21.25
CA ARG A 32 3.55 15.13 -20.41
C ARG A 32 4.07 14.79 -19.02
N LEU A 33 4.01 13.52 -18.62
CA LEU A 33 4.68 13.08 -17.40
C LEU A 33 6.20 13.20 -17.60
N PRO A 34 6.96 13.63 -16.58
CA PRO A 34 8.42 13.67 -16.67
C PRO A 34 8.97 12.30 -17.11
N PRO A 35 10.13 12.25 -17.79
CA PRO A 35 10.66 11.06 -18.49
C PRO A 35 11.06 9.88 -17.60
N LEU A 36 10.50 9.77 -16.39
CA LEU A 36 10.51 8.58 -15.54
C LEU A 36 9.99 7.32 -16.28
N PHE A 37 9.24 7.49 -17.39
CA PHE A 37 8.69 6.39 -18.19
C PHE A 37 9.43 6.10 -19.51
N GLU A 38 10.22 7.02 -20.07
CA GLU A 38 10.88 6.78 -21.37
C GLU A 38 12.00 5.73 -21.28
N ASN A 39 12.61 5.57 -20.10
CA ASN A 39 13.65 4.56 -19.90
C ASN A 39 13.10 3.17 -19.50
N SER A 40 11.78 3.03 -19.35
CA SER A 40 11.14 1.83 -18.77
C SER A 40 10.13 1.15 -19.71
N LEU A 41 10.35 1.20 -21.03
CA LEU A 41 9.76 0.22 -21.97
C LEU A 41 10.70 -0.95 -22.26
N THR A 42 11.94 -0.90 -21.79
CA THR A 42 12.76 -2.09 -21.67
C THR A 42 12.13 -2.98 -20.63
N ARG A 43 11.72 -4.19 -21.05
CA ARG A 43 11.19 -5.24 -20.18
C ARG A 43 12.08 -5.35 -18.95
N VAL A 44 11.60 -4.87 -17.80
CA VAL A 44 12.29 -5.02 -16.52
C VAL A 44 12.54 -6.51 -16.37
N GLU A 45 13.82 -6.90 -16.33
CA GLU A 45 14.19 -8.29 -16.13
C GLU A 45 13.42 -8.79 -14.92
N HIS A 46 12.76 -9.93 -15.13
CA HIS A 46 11.81 -10.53 -14.21
C HIS A 46 12.53 -11.13 -12.99
N ASP A 47 13.50 -10.44 -12.43
CA ASP A 47 14.38 -10.98 -11.39
C ASP A 47 13.90 -10.55 -10.00
N SER A 48 13.39 -9.32 -9.87
CA SER A 48 12.87 -8.81 -8.61
C SER A 48 11.48 -9.36 -8.23
N PHE A 49 10.62 -9.61 -9.22
CA PHE A 49 9.26 -10.13 -8.99
C PHE A 49 9.23 -11.65 -8.84
N THR A 50 10.23 -12.38 -9.36
CA THR A 50 10.32 -13.85 -9.18
C THR A 50 10.67 -14.22 -7.73
N VAL A 51 11.46 -13.38 -7.04
CA VAL A 51 11.71 -13.52 -5.59
C VAL A 51 10.40 -13.39 -4.79
N MET A 52 9.42 -12.63 -5.29
CA MET A 52 8.10 -12.46 -4.66
C MET A 52 7.16 -13.64 -4.92
N ARG A 53 7.35 -14.44 -5.98
CA ARG A 53 6.48 -15.58 -6.32
C ARG A 53 6.65 -16.82 -5.43
N LYS A 54 7.77 -16.93 -4.70
CA LYS A 54 7.99 -18.06 -3.77
C LYS A 54 7.25 -17.91 -2.43
N HIS A 55 6.61 -16.77 -2.19
CA HIS A 55 5.96 -16.42 -0.93
C HIS A 55 4.57 -15.84 -1.19
N HIS A 56 3.58 -16.05 -0.31
CA HIS A 56 2.28 -15.39 -0.42
C HIS A 56 2.45 -13.89 -0.16
N CYS A 57 2.85 -13.16 -1.20
CA CYS A 57 3.15 -11.74 -1.13
C CYS A 57 2.10 -10.95 -1.90
N PHE A 58 1.59 -9.87 -1.31
CA PHE A 58 0.66 -8.96 -1.97
C PHE A 58 1.09 -7.50 -1.77
N VAL A 59 0.71 -6.66 -2.72
CA VAL A 59 0.96 -5.21 -2.65
C VAL A 59 -0.11 -4.58 -1.78
N VAL A 60 0.31 -3.84 -0.76
CA VAL A 60 -0.57 -3.07 0.13
C VAL A 60 -0.98 -1.76 -0.55
N GLY A 61 -0.05 -1.13 -1.25
CA GLY A 61 -0.28 0.10 -2.00
C GLY A 61 1.03 0.67 -2.56
N SER A 62 0.92 1.81 -3.22
CA SER A 62 2.04 2.57 -3.76
C SER A 62 1.96 4.04 -3.36
N CYS A 63 3.11 4.67 -3.15
CA CYS A 63 3.21 6.10 -2.83
C CYS A 63 4.60 6.60 -3.25
N ASN A 64 4.69 7.73 -3.96
CA ASN A 64 5.96 8.36 -4.36
C ASN A 64 6.98 7.41 -5.03
N GLY A 65 6.51 6.46 -5.85
CA GLY A 65 7.36 5.46 -6.52
C GLY A 65 7.82 4.30 -5.61
N LEU A 66 7.44 4.29 -4.33
CA LEU A 66 7.61 3.16 -3.42
C LEU A 66 6.38 2.25 -3.47
N LEU A 67 6.63 0.95 -3.48
CA LEU A 67 5.65 -0.11 -3.29
C LEU A 67 5.75 -0.61 -1.85
N CYS A 68 4.64 -0.62 -1.11
CA CYS A 68 4.55 -1.32 0.16
C CYS A 68 4.06 -2.75 -0.12
N VAL A 69 4.88 -3.74 0.25
CA VAL A 69 4.58 -5.16 0.00
C VAL A 69 4.51 -5.94 1.30
N CYS A 70 3.46 -6.75 1.44
CA CYS A 70 3.22 -7.60 2.59
C CYS A 70 3.59 -9.03 2.24
N GLN A 71 4.52 -9.60 3.01
CA GLN A 71 4.90 -11.01 2.90
C GLN A 71 4.17 -11.83 3.95
N SER A 72 3.22 -12.65 3.52
CA SER A 72 2.59 -13.69 4.32
C SER A 72 3.38 -14.99 4.16
N HIS A 73 3.89 -15.52 5.26
CA HIS A 73 4.36 -16.90 5.33
C HIS A 73 3.42 -17.64 6.26
N SER A 74 3.17 -18.91 5.97
CA SER A 74 2.23 -19.75 6.71
C SER A 74 2.49 -19.76 8.23
N PHE A 75 3.71 -19.48 8.69
CA PHE A 75 4.08 -19.20 10.08
C PHE A 75 5.42 -18.42 10.07
N PRO A 76 5.46 -17.06 10.08
CA PRO A 76 5.11 -16.17 11.20
C PRO A 76 4.13 -15.03 10.79
N PRO A 77 3.68 -14.14 11.71
CA PRO A 77 2.81 -13.01 11.36
C PRO A 77 3.36 -12.20 10.19
N PRO A 78 2.50 -11.77 9.26
CA PRO A 78 2.95 -11.13 8.05
C PRO A 78 3.75 -9.85 8.35
N ARG A 79 4.71 -9.57 7.47
CA ARG A 79 5.59 -8.40 7.60
C ARG A 79 5.50 -7.54 6.36
N VAL A 80 5.55 -6.23 6.55
CA VAL A 80 5.57 -5.26 5.47
C VAL A 80 6.99 -4.79 5.20
N ARG A 81 7.25 -4.36 3.97
CA ARG A 81 8.51 -3.71 3.56
C ARG A 81 8.23 -2.74 2.41
N LEU A 82 9.08 -1.74 2.26
CA LEU A 82 9.09 -0.83 1.12
C LEU A 82 10.00 -1.35 0.02
N TYR A 83 9.60 -1.13 -1.22
CA TYR A 83 10.34 -1.54 -2.41
C TYR A 83 10.25 -0.45 -3.49
N ASN A 84 11.39 0.00 -4.00
CA ASN A 84 11.44 0.83 -5.21
C ASN A 84 12.01 -0.02 -6.36
N PRO A 85 11.20 -0.40 -7.38
CA PRO A 85 11.68 -1.20 -8.50
C PRO A 85 12.69 -0.47 -9.39
N CYS A 86 12.59 0.85 -9.51
CA CYS A 86 13.42 1.67 -10.40
C CYS A 86 14.87 1.72 -9.93
N ILE A 87 15.09 1.81 -8.61
CA ILE A 87 16.44 1.86 -8.00
C ILE A 87 16.81 0.56 -7.26
N LYS A 88 15.98 -0.48 -7.39
CA LYS A 88 16.13 -1.77 -6.69
C LYS A 88 16.24 -1.65 -5.16
N PHE A 89 15.75 -0.57 -4.57
CA PHE A 89 15.78 -0.32 -3.13
C PHE A 89 14.79 -1.23 -2.40
N LYS A 90 15.19 -1.75 -1.23
CA LYS A 90 14.36 -2.56 -0.32
C LYS A 90 14.63 -2.10 1.11
N SER A 91 13.58 -1.74 1.85
CA SER A 91 13.72 -1.43 3.28
C SER A 91 13.97 -2.69 4.11
N LYS A 92 14.38 -2.51 5.37
CA LYS A 92 14.24 -3.57 6.37
C LYS A 92 12.77 -3.98 6.51
N LYS A 93 12.54 -5.23 6.90
CA LYS A 93 11.20 -5.74 7.18
C LYS A 93 10.68 -5.09 8.46
N SER A 94 9.40 -4.76 8.50
CA SER A 94 8.75 -4.31 9.72
C SER A 94 8.95 -5.31 10.87
N PRO A 95 8.85 -4.85 12.13
CA PRO A 95 8.64 -5.72 13.26
C PRO A 95 7.48 -6.70 13.00
N LYS A 96 7.50 -7.85 13.68
CA LYS A 96 6.37 -8.78 13.64
C LYS A 96 5.16 -8.07 14.24
N SER A 97 4.14 -7.80 13.43
CA SER A 97 2.87 -7.29 13.97
C SER A 97 2.02 -8.47 14.43
N PRO A 98 1.72 -8.63 15.73
CA PRO A 98 0.92 -9.75 16.23
C PRO A 98 -0.52 -9.73 15.71
N TRP A 99 -0.94 -8.64 15.07
CA TRP A 99 -2.30 -8.42 14.60
C TRP A 99 -2.54 -8.85 13.16
N LEU A 100 -1.47 -9.00 12.38
CA LEU A 100 -1.56 -9.27 10.95
C LEU A 100 -1.93 -10.74 10.64
N ASP A 101 -2.01 -11.58 11.67
CA ASP A 101 -2.53 -12.97 11.63
C ASP A 101 -4.08 -13.03 11.67
N ARG A 102 -4.74 -11.89 11.87
CA ARG A 102 -6.21 -11.78 11.85
C ARG A 102 -6.72 -11.52 10.45
N ALA A 103 -8.03 -11.68 10.25
CA ALA A 103 -8.70 -11.37 8.99
C ALA A 103 -8.53 -9.87 8.65
N LEU A 104 -7.53 -9.58 7.81
CA LEU A 104 -7.32 -8.28 7.19
C LEU A 104 -8.54 -7.96 6.35
N THR A 105 -9.21 -6.85 6.69
CA THR A 105 -10.40 -6.42 5.95
C THR A 105 -10.06 -5.28 5.01
N HIS A 106 -9.23 -4.34 5.45
CA HIS A 106 -8.81 -3.19 4.67
C HIS A 106 -7.36 -2.87 5.00
N TYR A 107 -6.65 -2.32 4.02
CA TYR A 107 -5.27 -1.89 4.16
C TYR A 107 -4.97 -0.73 3.22
N GLY A 108 -3.99 0.08 3.58
CA GLY A 108 -3.56 1.23 2.81
C GLY A 108 -2.11 1.58 3.09
N PHE A 109 -1.49 2.27 2.14
CA PHE A 109 -0.14 2.76 2.25
C PHE A 109 -0.10 4.21 1.79
N GLY A 110 0.57 5.07 2.55
CA GLY A 110 0.63 6.49 2.27
C GLY A 110 1.88 7.13 2.85
N TYR A 111 2.04 8.40 2.54
CA TYR A 111 3.08 9.25 3.07
C TYR A 111 2.43 10.35 3.89
N ASP A 112 2.81 10.42 5.16
CA ASP A 112 2.43 11.50 6.05
C ASP A 112 3.43 12.65 5.88
N GLN A 113 2.99 13.71 5.21
CA GLN A 113 3.79 14.90 4.95
C GLN A 113 4.12 15.68 6.23
N VAL A 114 3.31 15.56 7.30
CA VAL A 114 3.53 16.29 8.56
C VAL A 114 4.70 15.70 9.33
N ASN A 115 4.74 14.36 9.39
CA ASN A 115 5.77 13.62 10.12
C ASN A 115 6.91 13.11 9.22
N ASP A 116 6.89 13.46 7.94
CA ASP A 116 7.85 13.01 6.91
C ASP A 116 8.10 11.50 6.96
N SER A 117 7.01 10.73 7.01
CA SER A 117 7.12 9.29 7.22
C SER A 117 6.14 8.50 6.36
N TYR A 118 6.54 7.30 5.98
CA TYR A 118 5.67 6.39 5.27
C TYR A 118 4.87 5.56 6.26
N GLU A 119 3.58 5.42 6.02
CA GLU A 119 2.67 4.76 6.95
C GLU A 119 1.83 3.68 6.27
N VAL A 120 1.55 2.62 7.02
CA VAL A 120 0.69 1.53 6.63
C VAL A 120 -0.53 1.52 7.54
N LEU A 121 -1.69 1.71 6.94
CA LEU A 121 -2.98 1.53 7.58
C LEU A 121 -3.40 0.08 7.45
N VAL A 122 -3.83 -0.52 8.55
CA VAL A 122 -4.41 -1.86 8.56
C VAL A 122 -5.66 -1.88 9.41
N VAL A 123 -6.75 -2.43 8.87
CA VAL A 123 -7.99 -2.67 9.60
C VAL A 123 -8.22 -4.17 9.72
N VAL A 124 -8.16 -4.67 10.95
CA VAL A 124 -8.44 -6.08 11.27
C VAL A 124 -9.79 -6.22 11.93
N ARG A 125 -10.54 -7.27 11.56
CA ARG A 125 -11.75 -7.65 12.29
C ARG A 125 -11.35 -8.49 13.51
N ASN A 126 -11.84 -8.09 14.68
CA ASN A 126 -11.73 -8.84 15.93
C ASN A 126 -13.13 -9.12 16.48
N ASN A 127 -13.64 -10.33 16.23
CA ASN A 127 -15.02 -10.71 16.53
C ASN A 127 -16.02 -9.75 15.86
N ASN A 128 -16.71 -8.91 16.64
CA ASN A 128 -17.67 -7.91 16.16
C ASN A 128 -17.10 -6.48 16.08
N ASP A 129 -15.83 -6.28 16.45
CA ASP A 129 -15.16 -4.99 16.43
C ASP A 129 -14.11 -4.90 15.32
N TYR A 130 -13.72 -3.67 15.00
CA TYR A 130 -12.63 -3.37 14.08
C TYR A 130 -11.50 -2.68 14.83
N LEU A 131 -10.28 -3.20 14.66
CA LEU A 131 -9.06 -2.55 15.17
C LEU A 131 -8.33 -1.93 13.99
N THR A 132 -8.12 -0.61 14.08
CA THR A 132 -7.31 0.14 13.13
C THR A 132 -5.91 0.28 13.69
N ILE A 133 -4.92 -0.09 12.89
CA ILE A 133 -3.50 -0.07 13.24
C ILE A 133 -2.81 0.80 12.21
N LEU A 134 -2.03 1.75 12.70
CA LEU A 134 -1.12 2.56 11.89
C LEU A 134 0.30 2.11 12.21
N TYR A 135 1.05 1.76 11.17
CA TYR A 135 2.47 1.40 11.29
C TYR A 135 3.30 2.39 10.49
N THR A 136 4.18 3.10 11.18
CA THR A 136 5.09 4.06 10.58
C THR A 136 6.43 3.39 10.29
N PHE A 137 6.96 3.60 9.09
CA PHE A 137 8.33 3.22 8.75
C PHE A 137 9.28 4.26 9.31
N GLU A 138 10.09 3.88 10.29
CA GLU A 138 11.19 4.71 10.79
C GLU A 138 12.34 4.72 9.76
N GLU A 139 12.99 5.87 9.59
CA GLU A 139 14.27 5.91 8.88
C GLU A 139 15.29 5.09 9.67
N ASP A 140 15.82 4.05 9.02
CA ASP A 140 16.97 3.33 9.53
C ASP A 140 18.16 4.32 9.64
N SER A 141 18.41 4.86 10.84
CA SER A 141 19.69 5.52 11.16
C SER A 141 20.87 4.55 11.09
#